data_AF-A0A4Q1UID1-F1
#
_entry.id   AF-A0A4Q1UID1-F1
#
_cell.length_a   1.000
_cell.length_b   1.000
_cell.length_c   1.000
_cell.angle_alpha   90.00
_cell.angle_beta   90.00
_cell.angle_gamma   90.00
#
_symmetry.space_group_name_H-M   'P 1'
#
loop_
_entity.id
_entity.type
_entity.pdbx_description
1 polymer ?
#
loop_
_entity_poly.entity_id
_entity_poly.type
_entity_poly.pdbx_seq_one_letter_code
_entity_poly.pdbx_strand_id
1 'polypeptide(L)'
;MAKTAVRVRHGLGRVGNKRTRTLPKMAMKMQMNRLARIEAVLQRAEEFGLRAEKDGRIAGRVSADLIKRAKARTGLTSDTELVEFALANVALEDNFAETFRKTRGTVDPTLKLGF
;
A
#
# COMPACT_ATOMS: atom_id res chain seq x y z
N MET A 1 -69.60 -19.66 0.48
CA MET A 1 -68.24 -19.90 1.00
C MET A 1 -67.24 -19.58 -0.11
N ALA A 2 -66.28 -18.70 0.15
CA ALA A 2 -65.28 -18.24 -0.79
C ALA A 2 -64.12 -19.25 -0.93
N LYS A 3 -63.54 -19.38 -2.12
CA LYS A 3 -62.08 -19.39 -2.32
C LYS A 3 -61.71 -19.29 -3.81
N THR A 4 -61.26 -18.09 -4.13
CA THR A 4 -60.37 -17.65 -5.20
C THR A 4 -59.20 -18.62 -5.43
N ALA A 5 -58.91 -18.94 -6.68
CA ALA A 5 -57.57 -19.33 -7.12
C ALA A 5 -57.24 -18.61 -8.43
N VAL A 6 -56.21 -17.77 -8.34
CA VAL A 6 -55.76 -16.78 -9.31
C VAL A 6 -54.43 -17.26 -9.88
N ARG A 7 -54.31 -17.26 -11.22
CA ARG A 7 -53.06 -17.06 -12.00
C ARG A 7 -52.07 -18.25 -11.95
N VAL A 8 -51.11 -18.46 -12.85
CA VAL A 8 -50.37 -17.57 -13.76
C VAL A 8 -49.86 -18.39 -14.95
N ARG A 9 -49.82 -17.73 -16.11
CA ARG A 9 -49.20 -18.15 -17.37
C ARG A 9 -47.73 -18.56 -17.18
N HIS A 10 -47.33 -19.69 -17.76
CA HIS A 10 -45.94 -20.07 -17.93
C HIS A 10 -45.27 -19.11 -18.94
N GLY A 11 -44.44 -18.21 -18.44
CA GLY A 11 -43.66 -17.26 -19.24
C GLY A 11 -42.19 -17.28 -18.83
N LEU A 12 -41.35 -17.77 -19.75
CA LEU A 12 -39.99 -17.33 -20.11
C LEU A 12 -39.10 -16.68 -19.03
N GLY A 13 -37.91 -17.28 -18.81
CA GLY A 13 -36.80 -16.64 -18.11
C GLY A 13 -35.45 -17.24 -18.48
N ARG A 14 -34.79 -16.65 -19.48
CA ARG A 14 -33.40 -16.91 -19.91
C ARG A 14 -32.39 -16.50 -18.82
N VAL A 15 -31.31 -17.30 -18.74
CA VAL A 15 -29.88 -16.91 -18.58
C VAL A 15 -29.46 -16.10 -17.35
N GLY A 16 -28.60 -16.72 -16.54
CA GLY A 16 -27.70 -16.06 -15.59
C GLY A 16 -26.35 -16.76 -15.56
N ASN A 17 -25.52 -16.49 -16.57
CA ASN A 17 -24.13 -16.95 -16.69
C ASN A 17 -23.32 -16.62 -15.42
N LYS A 18 -22.61 -17.61 -14.85
CA LYS A 18 -21.68 -17.46 -13.73
C LYS A 18 -20.48 -16.61 -14.18
N ARG A 19 -20.64 -15.29 -14.24
CA ARG A 19 -19.51 -14.36 -14.31
C ARG A 19 -18.87 -14.30 -12.92
N THR A 20 -17.94 -15.21 -12.68
CA THR A 20 -16.94 -15.04 -11.63
C THR A 20 -16.26 -13.69 -11.84
N ARG A 21 -16.47 -12.75 -10.91
CA ARG A 21 -15.78 -11.45 -10.88
C ARG A 21 -14.29 -11.70 -10.66
N THR A 22 -13.52 -11.80 -11.73
CA THR A 22 -12.06 -11.81 -11.71
C THR A 22 -11.54 -10.40 -11.39
N LEU A 23 -11.48 -10.07 -10.10
CA LEU A 23 -10.68 -8.96 -9.56
C LEU A 23 -9.54 -9.35 -8.58
N PRO A 24 -8.99 -10.58 -8.49
CA PRO A 24 -7.93 -10.87 -7.51
C PRO A 24 -6.52 -10.51 -8.00
N LYS A 25 -6.21 -10.62 -9.30
CA LYS A 25 -4.82 -10.50 -9.80
C LYS A 25 -4.24 -9.09 -9.67
N MET A 26 -5.02 -8.06 -9.97
CA MET A 26 -4.57 -6.66 -9.89
C MET A 26 -4.34 -6.21 -8.44
N ALA A 27 -5.29 -6.53 -7.54
CA ALA A 27 -5.16 -6.22 -6.11
C ALA A 27 -3.95 -6.95 -5.49
N MET A 28 -3.76 -8.23 -5.82
CA MET A 28 -2.61 -9.02 -5.39
C MET A 28 -1.30 -8.43 -5.90
N LYS A 29 -1.22 -8.04 -7.19
CA LYS A 29 -0.03 -7.39 -7.76
C LYS A 29 0.30 -6.07 -7.04
N MET A 30 -0.71 -5.24 -6.75
CA MET A 30 -0.50 -4.00 -5.99
C MET A 30 0.00 -4.26 -4.57
N GLN A 31 -0.49 -5.32 -3.92
CA GLN A 31 -0.03 -5.74 -2.60
C GLN A 31 1.43 -6.21 -2.64
N MET A 32 1.80 -7.03 -3.63
CA MET A 32 3.19 -7.47 -3.82
C MET A 32 4.15 -6.29 -4.06
N ASN A 33 3.77 -5.33 -4.91
CA ASN A 33 4.59 -4.13 -5.13
C ASN A 33 4.79 -3.31 -3.85
N ARG A 34 3.78 -3.27 -2.98
CA ARG A 34 3.88 -2.59 -1.69
C ARG A 34 4.85 -3.28 -0.74
N LEU A 35 4.79 -4.60 -0.65
CA LEU A 35 5.71 -5.40 0.16
C LEU A 35 7.15 -5.24 -0.33
N ALA A 36 7.37 -5.35 -1.64
CA ALA A 36 8.68 -5.14 -2.25
C ALA A 36 9.25 -3.75 -1.95
N ARG A 37 8.41 -2.70 -1.93
CA ARG A 37 8.84 -1.35 -1.56
C ARG A 37 9.28 -1.27 -0.09
N ILE A 38 8.57 -1.94 0.82
CA ILE A 38 8.91 -1.92 2.25
C ILE A 38 10.21 -2.65 2.50
N GLU A 39 10.35 -3.83 1.89
CA GLU A 39 11.57 -4.62 1.92
C GLU A 39 12.76 -3.82 1.38
N ALA A 40 12.60 -3.14 0.24
CA ALA A 40 13.65 -2.30 -0.33
C ALA A 40 14.08 -1.15 0.61
N VAL A 41 13.15 -0.53 1.33
CA VAL A 41 13.49 0.51 2.31
C VAL A 41 14.25 -0.07 3.50
N LEU A 42 13.78 -1.20 4.03
CA LEU A 42 14.44 -1.85 5.17
C LEU A 42 15.82 -2.40 4.81
N GLN A 43 15.97 -2.97 3.61
CA GLN A 43 17.24 -3.43 3.07
C GLN A 43 18.20 -2.25 2.88
N ARG A 44 17.74 -1.14 2.33
CA ARG A 44 18.57 0.07 2.21
C ARG A 44 18.97 0.58 3.59
N ALA A 45 18.08 0.60 4.57
CA ALA A 45 18.44 0.99 5.93
C ALA A 45 19.53 0.07 6.53
N GLU A 46 19.49 -1.23 6.22
CA GLU A 46 20.53 -2.19 6.57
C GLU A 46 21.88 -1.86 5.91
N GLU A 47 21.88 -1.59 4.60
CA GLU A 47 23.07 -1.23 3.83
C GLU A 47 23.74 0.06 4.35
N PHE A 48 22.95 0.99 4.87
CA PHE A 48 23.42 2.22 5.50
C PHE A 48 23.77 2.05 7.00
N GLY A 49 23.69 0.84 7.54
CA GLY A 49 24.04 0.54 8.94
C GLY A 49 23.02 1.04 9.98
N LEU A 50 21.81 1.41 9.56
CA LEU A 50 20.78 2.03 10.40
C LEU A 50 19.91 1.01 11.17
N ARG A 51 20.18 -0.29 11.03
CA ARG A 51 19.40 -1.39 11.64
C ARG A 51 20.25 -2.42 12.38
N ALA A 52 21.53 -2.12 12.62
CA ALA A 52 22.47 -3.05 13.23
C ALA A 52 22.07 -3.47 14.67
N GLU A 53 22.14 -2.55 15.63
CA GLU A 53 21.74 -2.82 17.02
C GLU A 53 20.39 -2.19 17.36
N LYS A 54 19.58 -2.89 18.15
CA LYS A 54 18.22 -2.48 18.57
C LYS A 54 18.22 -1.98 20.02
N ASP A 55 19.16 -1.12 20.36
CA ASP A 55 19.41 -0.61 21.71
C ASP A 55 18.63 0.68 22.03
N GLY A 56 18.27 1.46 21.00
CA GLY A 56 17.48 2.67 21.11
C GLY A 56 16.00 2.41 21.45
N ARG A 57 15.49 3.12 22.46
CA ARG A 57 14.06 3.09 22.83
C ARG A 57 13.34 4.35 22.36
N ILE A 58 12.21 4.14 21.68
CA ILE A 58 11.27 5.21 21.33
C ILE A 58 9.93 4.93 22.02
N ALA A 59 9.39 5.92 22.71
CA ALA A 59 8.10 5.84 23.38
C ALA A 59 7.32 7.15 23.15
N GLY A 60 6.00 7.03 22.97
CA GLY A 60 5.11 8.18 22.76
C GLY A 60 3.66 7.75 22.61
N ARG A 61 2.73 8.69 22.83
CA ARG A 61 1.31 8.46 22.60
C ARG A 61 0.96 8.77 21.15
N VAL A 62 0.28 7.85 20.50
CA VAL A 62 -0.20 7.96 19.11
C VAL A 62 -1.60 7.40 19.01
N SER A 63 -2.40 7.93 18.08
CA SER A 63 -3.76 7.48 17.84
C SER A 63 -3.79 6.01 17.39
N ALA A 64 -4.67 5.21 17.99
CA ALA A 64 -4.86 3.81 17.59
C ALA A 64 -5.32 3.67 16.13
N ASP A 65 -6.14 4.60 15.64
CA ASP A 65 -6.58 4.63 14.25
C ASP A 65 -5.44 4.91 13.28
N LEU A 66 -4.46 5.73 13.70
CA LEU A 66 -3.26 5.99 12.91
C LEU A 66 -2.43 4.71 12.78
N ILE A 67 -2.19 4.00 13.89
CA ILE A 67 -1.45 2.72 13.89
C ILE A 67 -2.15 1.71 12.99
N LYS A 68 -3.48 1.54 13.14
CA LYS A 68 -4.27 0.61 12.35
C LYS A 68 -4.18 0.91 10.85
N ARG A 69 -4.33 2.18 10.45
CA ARG A 69 -4.23 2.58 9.03
C ARG A 69 -2.81 2.41 8.50
N ALA A 70 -1.80 2.71 9.31
CA ALA A 70 -0.40 2.54 8.93
C ALA A 70 -0.07 1.07 8.71
N LYS A 71 -0.43 0.17 9.64
CA LYS A 71 -0.30 -1.29 9.49
C LYS A 71 -1.06 -1.82 8.29
N ALA A 72 -2.29 -1.36 8.04
CA ALA A 72 -3.05 -1.77 6.87
C ALA A 72 -2.39 -1.31 5.55
N ARG A 73 -1.74 -0.14 5.55
CA ARG A 73 -1.05 0.41 4.38
C ARG A 73 0.28 -0.27 4.12
N THR A 74 1.02 -0.65 5.17
CA THR A 74 2.33 -1.28 5.04
C THR A 74 2.23 -2.81 4.99
N GLY A 75 1.20 -3.41 5.59
CA GLY A 75 1.15 -4.84 5.83
C GLY A 75 2.01 -5.30 7.01
N LEU A 76 2.66 -4.37 7.73
CA LEU A 76 3.42 -4.69 8.94
C LEU A 76 2.47 -4.98 10.09
N THR A 77 2.79 -6.01 10.88
CA THR A 77 1.98 -6.44 12.02
C THR A 77 2.58 -5.96 13.35
N SER A 78 3.91 -5.81 13.40
CA SER A 78 4.65 -5.33 14.57
C SER A 78 4.67 -3.80 14.64
N ASP A 79 4.43 -3.25 15.84
CA ASP A 79 4.59 -1.82 16.09
C ASP A 79 6.07 -1.41 15.98
N THR A 80 6.99 -2.27 16.43
CA THR A 80 8.42 -2.02 16.32
C THR A 80 8.86 -1.95 14.86
N GLU A 81 8.42 -2.89 14.01
CA GLU A 81 8.75 -2.85 12.57
C GLU A 81 8.12 -1.63 11.89
N LEU A 82 6.91 -1.24 12.30
CA LEU A 82 6.26 -0.05 11.78
C LEU A 82 7.06 1.21 12.12
N VAL A 83 7.60 1.30 13.34
CA VAL A 83 8.47 2.39 13.77
C VAL A 83 9.80 2.34 13.03
N GLU A 84 10.47 1.20 12.95
CA GLU A 84 11.72 1.04 12.18
C GLU A 84 11.55 1.48 10.72
N PHE A 85 10.49 1.01 10.06
CA PHE A 85 10.20 1.41 8.69
C PHE A 85 9.95 2.92 8.56
N ALA A 86 9.19 3.51 9.48
CA ALA A 86 8.93 4.96 9.46
C ALA A 86 10.23 5.76 9.61
N LEU A 87 11.09 5.39 10.56
CA LEU A 87 12.37 6.05 10.79
C LEU A 87 13.33 5.85 9.62
N ALA A 88 13.39 4.65 9.04
CA ALA A 88 14.19 4.37 7.86
C ALA A 88 13.80 5.28 6.69
N ASN A 89 12.50 5.50 6.44
CA ASN A 89 12.07 6.42 5.39
C ASN A 89 12.53 7.85 5.64
N VAL A 90 12.48 8.33 6.90
CA VAL A 90 12.92 9.68 7.26
C VAL A 90 14.44 9.81 7.15
N ALA A 91 15.19 8.80 7.61
CA ALA A 91 16.65 8.82 7.61
C ALA A 91 17.26 8.65 6.21
N LEU A 92 16.58 7.93 5.31
CA LEU A 92 17.02 7.69 3.94
C LEU A 92 16.50 8.73 2.94
N GLU A 93 15.66 9.68 3.37
CA GLU A 93 15.10 10.71 2.49
C GLU A 93 16.24 11.57 1.89
N ASP A 94 16.36 11.57 0.56
CA ASP A 94 17.46 12.18 -0.19
C ASP A 94 17.16 13.62 -0.64
N ASN A 95 16.50 14.40 0.23
CA ASN A 95 15.99 15.75 -0.08
C ASN A 95 15.12 15.81 -1.34
N PHE A 96 14.59 14.68 -1.83
CA PHE A 96 13.85 14.61 -3.09
C PHE A 96 12.72 15.63 -3.14
N ALA A 97 11.92 15.74 -2.09
CA ALA A 97 10.78 16.65 -2.08
C ALA A 97 11.21 18.12 -2.22
N GLU A 98 12.33 18.51 -1.59
CA GLU A 98 12.87 19.85 -1.71
C GLU A 98 13.46 20.10 -3.10
N THR A 99 14.31 19.19 -3.56
CA THR A 99 14.94 19.27 -4.88
C THR A 99 13.89 19.31 -5.99
N PHE A 100 12.88 18.44 -5.93
CA PHE A 100 11.76 18.40 -6.89
C PHE A 100 10.98 19.72 -6.94
N ARG A 101 10.72 20.34 -5.77
CA ARG A 101 10.08 21.67 -5.71
C ARG A 101 10.96 22.76 -6.32
N LYS A 102 12.27 22.73 -6.04
CA LYS A 102 13.24 23.71 -6.56
C LYS A 102 13.38 23.59 -8.08
N THR A 103 13.48 22.36 -8.58
CA THR A 103 13.66 22.10 -10.01
C THR A 103 12.38 22.31 -10.80
N ARG A 104 11.19 22.32 -10.19
CA ARG A 104 9.89 22.50 -10.88
C ARG A 104 9.71 21.58 -12.11
N GLY A 105 10.27 20.38 -12.04
CA GLY A 105 10.25 19.42 -13.15
C GLY A 105 11.20 19.75 -14.31
N THR A 106 12.09 20.73 -14.16
CA THR A 106 13.17 20.99 -15.12
C THR A 106 14.41 20.18 -14.75
N VAL A 107 15.16 19.76 -15.75
CA VAL A 107 16.51 19.20 -15.59
C VAL A 107 17.48 20.11 -16.32
N ASP A 108 18.76 20.09 -15.92
CA ASP A 108 19.80 20.85 -16.63
C ASP A 108 19.81 20.40 -18.11
N PRO A 109 19.60 21.33 -19.08
CA PRO A 109 19.57 20.99 -20.51
C PRO A 109 20.87 20.38 -21.03
N THR A 110 21.99 20.59 -20.32
CA THR A 110 23.31 20.06 -20.68
C THR A 110 23.56 18.67 -20.06
N LEU A 111 22.67 18.21 -19.17
CA LEU A 111 22.75 16.90 -18.55
C LEU A 111 22.57 15.81 -19.62
N LYS A 112 23.61 15.03 -19.86
CA LYS A 112 23.55 13.87 -20.76
C LYS A 112 22.81 12.73 -20.06
N LEU A 113 21.51 12.65 -20.31
CA LEU A 113 20.71 11.47 -19.99
C LEU A 113 21.07 10.41 -21.02
N GLY A 114 21.68 9.30 -20.58
CA GLY A 114 22.13 8.24 -21.46
C GLY A 114 20.96 7.63 -22.23
N PHE A 115 20.90 7.89 -23.53
CA PHE A 115 20.02 7.26 -24.50
C PHE A 115 20.85 6.86 -25.72
#